data_AF-A0A7X2LST4-F1
#
_entry.id   AF-A0A7X2LST4-F1
#
_cell.length_a   1.000
_cell.length_b   1.000
_cell.length_c   1.000
_cell.angle_alpha   90.00
_cell.angle_beta   90.00
_cell.angle_gamma   90.00
#
_symmetry.space_group_name_H-M   'P 1'
#
loop_
_entity.id
_entity.type
_entity.pdbx_description
1 polymer ?
#
loop_
_entity_poly.entity_id
_entity_poly.type
_entity_poly.pdbx_seq_one_letter_code
_entity_poly.pdbx_strand_id
1 'polypeptide(L)'
;MPTTIALTTTGHPIHAHIDPRHASYDTQHPRILLIGAPGWDPAPLYTWFHSSASGLAERYLLSALADPDPTASYPPPGEAYAPAPAAHGIWRWIGLHAPDLVLAVRSNERDDDLATQLPLRPVAGMGAIPVIVMRELSPHSVTAALAAWHSQPSPARAEQWRRLARTPREIAQMLSARYANALEQPVYIPAMALVGRLRLGETQAVEAIAAPFLEGSKHALTNLTSSHFAGHLLFGVLAQATGKPGWLELARAAAALAFDEHSQPRDAMPLHDEMSDSLFLVCPLLAQVGALTGEPRYADMCRRHMRFIQQRTLRSDGLYRHSPLSDAAWGRGNGFAALGLLFSLEYLPPDHAAYPQVLREFQALLAALLAHQTHDGMWRQVIDVPGSYLELSATCMIAVALARGIRRGWLADADSGAPFGAALARAWYGIRLRIARDGELADVCTGTGKQASLQAYLDRPALLGADPRGGAMALLLATELIDGGAPGVL
;
A
#
# COMPACT_ATOMS: atom_id res chain seq x y z
N MET A 1 -1.16 -22.20 12.86
CA MET A 1 0.11 -22.13 12.10
C MET A 1 0.76 -20.79 12.38
N PRO A 2 2.08 -20.72 12.51
CA PRO A 2 2.79 -19.46 12.65
C PRO A 2 2.69 -18.62 11.38
N THR A 3 2.72 -17.30 11.52
CA THR A 3 2.69 -16.31 10.44
C THR A 3 4.10 -15.78 10.20
N THR A 4 4.56 -15.75 8.95
CA THR A 4 5.82 -15.06 8.60
C THR A 4 5.62 -13.54 8.65
N ILE A 5 6.37 -12.86 9.50
CA ILE A 5 6.24 -11.41 9.76
C ILE A 5 7.39 -10.58 9.20
N ALA A 6 8.56 -11.19 8.97
CA ALA A 6 9.75 -10.51 8.44
C ALA A 6 10.73 -11.54 7.84
N LEU A 7 11.82 -11.04 7.26
CA LEU A 7 12.97 -11.82 6.79
C LEU A 7 14.23 -11.39 7.52
N THR A 8 15.15 -12.34 7.75
CA THR A 8 16.52 -12.03 8.14
C THR A 8 17.32 -11.46 6.96
N THR A 9 18.52 -10.95 7.23
CA THR A 9 19.46 -10.49 6.18
C THR A 9 19.83 -11.60 5.20
N THR A 10 19.79 -12.86 5.63
CA THR A 10 20.02 -14.04 4.78
C THR A 10 18.74 -14.58 4.13
N GLY A 11 17.61 -13.89 4.29
CA GLY A 11 16.33 -14.30 3.69
C GLY A 11 15.58 -15.40 4.44
N HIS A 12 15.97 -15.73 5.68
CA HIS A 12 15.21 -16.69 6.48
C HIS A 12 13.95 -16.06 7.07
N PRO A 13 12.81 -16.77 7.08
CA PRO A 13 11.57 -16.23 7.62
C PRO A 13 11.62 -16.09 9.15
N ILE A 14 11.10 -14.98 9.65
CA ILE A 14 10.83 -14.74 11.06
C ILE A 14 9.34 -14.98 11.29
N HIS A 15 9.02 -15.80 12.29
CA HIS A 15 7.68 -16.29 12.55
C HIS A 15 7.10 -15.75 13.86
N ALA A 16 5.80 -15.47 13.86
CA ALA A 16 5.03 -15.19 15.06
C ALA A 16 3.74 -16.00 15.09
N HIS A 17 3.37 -16.48 16.27
CA HIS A 17 2.02 -16.97 16.55
C HIS A 17 1.14 -15.77 16.87
N ILE A 18 0.07 -15.59 16.09
CA ILE A 18 -0.80 -14.42 16.21
C ILE A 18 -2.17 -14.89 16.68
N ASP A 19 -2.72 -14.26 17.71
CA ASP A 19 -4.09 -14.57 18.16
C ASP A 19 -5.06 -14.41 16.97
N PRO A 20 -5.88 -15.42 16.64
CA PRO A 20 -6.79 -15.34 15.50
C PRO A 20 -7.80 -14.18 15.63
N ARG A 21 -8.13 -13.78 16.86
CA ARG A 21 -9.02 -12.65 17.15
C ARG A 21 -8.33 -11.30 16.97
N HIS A 22 -7.01 -11.27 16.77
CA HIS A 22 -6.29 -10.03 16.45
C HIS A 22 -6.80 -9.40 15.14
N ALA A 23 -7.23 -10.24 14.19
CA ALA A 23 -7.83 -9.79 12.94
C ALA A 23 -9.24 -9.19 13.12
N SER A 24 -9.88 -9.40 14.28
CA SER A 24 -11.14 -8.75 14.65
C SER A 24 -10.84 -7.34 15.17
N TYR A 25 -10.83 -6.38 14.26
CA TYR A 25 -10.33 -5.03 14.52
C TYR A 25 -11.14 -4.21 15.55
N ASP A 26 -12.34 -4.66 15.91
CA ASP A 26 -13.19 -4.05 16.95
C ASP A 26 -12.94 -4.63 18.36
N THR A 27 -11.99 -5.56 18.49
CA THR A 27 -11.70 -6.20 19.77
C THR A 27 -11.15 -5.22 20.81
N GLN A 28 -11.82 -5.19 21.97
CA GLN A 28 -11.41 -4.41 23.15
C GLN A 28 -10.59 -5.22 24.14
N HIS A 29 -10.37 -6.52 23.89
CA HIS A 29 -9.56 -7.37 24.74
C HIS A 29 -8.10 -6.85 24.78
N PRO A 30 -7.47 -6.79 25.97
CA PRO A 30 -6.07 -6.41 26.05
C PRO A 30 -5.18 -7.42 25.33
N ARG A 31 -4.16 -6.90 24.63
CA ARG A 31 -3.24 -7.64 23.78
C ARG A 31 -1.93 -7.91 24.52
N ILE A 32 -1.61 -9.18 24.70
CA ILE A 32 -0.39 -9.65 25.32
C ILE A 32 0.53 -10.21 24.24
N LEU A 33 1.78 -9.75 24.24
CA LEU A 33 2.83 -10.30 23.38
C LEU A 33 3.88 -11.00 24.24
N LEU A 34 4.11 -12.28 23.95
CA LEU A 34 5.22 -13.03 24.54
C LEU A 34 6.44 -12.93 23.64
N ILE A 35 7.60 -12.60 24.22
CA ILE A 35 8.89 -12.62 23.53
C ILE A 35 9.84 -13.55 24.29
N GLY A 36 10.09 -14.73 23.72
CA GLY A 36 11.05 -15.67 24.27
C GLY A 36 12.49 -15.35 23.88
N ALA A 37 13.44 -15.96 24.58
CA ALA A 37 14.84 -15.93 24.20
C ALA A 37 15.06 -16.58 22.81
N PRO A 38 16.21 -16.31 22.16
CA PRO A 38 16.57 -16.95 20.89
C PRO A 38 16.47 -18.47 20.96
N GLY A 39 15.82 -19.08 19.97
CA GLY A 39 15.59 -20.54 19.91
C GLY A 39 14.43 -21.05 20.76
N TRP A 40 13.72 -20.18 21.50
CA TRP A 40 12.50 -20.57 22.22
C TRP A 40 11.38 -20.95 21.25
N ASP A 41 10.71 -22.08 21.50
CA ASP A 41 9.52 -22.49 20.75
C ASP A 41 8.25 -21.91 21.41
N PRO A 42 7.50 -21.01 20.74
CA PRO A 42 6.27 -20.46 21.29
C PRO A 42 5.10 -21.45 21.31
N ALA A 43 5.15 -22.50 20.49
CA ALA A 43 3.98 -23.32 20.18
C ALA A 43 3.36 -24.01 21.42
N PRO A 44 4.12 -24.60 22.37
CA PRO A 44 3.53 -25.25 23.54
C PRO A 44 2.74 -24.28 24.42
N LEU A 45 3.31 -23.11 24.70
CA LEU A 45 2.69 -22.11 25.57
C LEU A 45 1.50 -21.42 24.90
N TYR A 46 1.63 -21.11 23.60
CA TYR A 46 0.52 -20.60 22.79
C TYR A 46 -0.64 -21.59 22.76
N THR A 47 -0.36 -22.88 22.55
CA THR A 47 -1.38 -23.95 22.54
C THR A 47 -2.05 -24.10 23.90
N TRP A 48 -1.27 -24.11 24.98
CA TRP A 48 -1.82 -24.13 26.34
C TRP A 48 -2.77 -22.95 26.58
N PHE A 49 -2.37 -21.73 26.20
CA PHE A 49 -3.18 -20.53 26.40
C PHE A 49 -4.56 -20.68 25.73
N HIS A 50 -4.59 -21.13 24.48
CA HIS A 50 -5.84 -21.24 23.72
C HIS A 50 -6.69 -22.47 24.04
N SER A 51 -6.12 -23.52 24.65
CA SER A 51 -6.84 -24.79 24.91
C SER A 51 -7.20 -25.00 26.38
N SER A 52 -6.35 -24.55 27.30
CA SER A 52 -6.35 -24.99 28.70
C SER A 52 -6.37 -23.84 29.69
N ALA A 53 -5.99 -22.61 29.29
CA ALA A 53 -6.02 -21.43 30.15
C ALA A 53 -7.42 -20.78 30.18
N SER A 54 -8.44 -21.56 30.54
CA SER A 54 -9.84 -21.09 30.67
C SER A 54 -9.91 -19.90 31.63
N GLY A 55 -10.55 -18.81 31.19
CA GLY A 55 -10.59 -17.52 31.89
C GLY A 55 -9.47 -16.53 31.52
N LEU A 56 -8.26 -16.97 31.19
CA LEU A 56 -7.24 -16.06 30.61
C LEU A 56 -7.51 -15.80 29.13
N ALA A 57 -7.79 -16.85 28.36
CA ALA A 57 -8.07 -16.72 26.93
C ALA A 57 -9.36 -15.92 26.65
N GLU A 58 -10.31 -15.91 27.58
CA GLU A 58 -11.53 -15.09 27.50
C GLU A 58 -11.26 -13.60 27.78
N ARG A 59 -10.24 -13.30 28.59
CA ARG A 59 -9.90 -11.92 28.98
C ARG A 59 -8.90 -11.28 28.03
N TYR A 60 -7.90 -12.03 27.57
CA TYR A 60 -6.74 -11.51 26.84
C TYR A 60 -6.61 -12.12 25.45
N LEU A 61 -6.01 -11.35 24.53
CA LEU A 61 -5.47 -11.86 23.28
C LEU A 61 -3.99 -12.14 23.44
N LEU A 62 -3.52 -13.31 22.99
CA LEU A 62 -2.11 -13.68 23.16
C LEU A 62 -1.45 -13.98 21.83
N SER A 63 -0.38 -13.25 21.54
CA SER A 63 0.55 -13.52 20.43
C SER A 63 1.93 -13.80 20.99
N ALA A 64 2.77 -14.49 20.23
CA ALA A 64 4.09 -14.91 20.69
C ALA A 64 5.11 -15.01 19.55
N LEU A 65 6.35 -14.62 19.83
CA LEU A 65 7.51 -14.87 18.98
C LEU A 65 8.75 -15.16 19.84
N ALA A 66 9.75 -15.80 19.24
CA ALA A 66 11.11 -15.77 19.78
C ALA A 66 11.82 -14.50 19.31
N ASP A 67 12.72 -13.95 20.12
CA ASP A 67 13.65 -12.92 19.65
C ASP A 67 14.59 -13.54 18.60
N PRO A 68 14.45 -13.17 17.31
CA PRO A 68 15.18 -13.81 16.24
C PRO A 68 16.58 -13.21 16.05
N ASP A 69 16.87 -12.07 16.68
CA ASP A 69 18.17 -11.40 16.58
C ASP A 69 18.51 -10.66 17.88
N PRO A 70 19.06 -11.38 18.89
CA PRO A 70 19.45 -10.79 20.17
C PRO A 70 20.67 -9.86 20.05
N THR A 71 21.29 -9.80 18.85
CA THR A 71 22.46 -8.96 18.59
C THR A 71 22.08 -7.61 17.98
N ALA A 72 20.86 -7.47 17.47
CA ALA A 72 20.35 -6.22 16.94
C ALA A 72 20.24 -5.12 18.01
N SER A 73 20.39 -3.87 17.56
CA SER A 73 20.11 -2.68 18.36
C SER A 73 18.72 -2.14 18.03
N TYR A 74 18.02 -1.65 19.04
CA TYR A 74 16.70 -1.02 18.91
C TYR A 74 16.73 0.44 19.45
N PRO A 75 15.99 1.39 18.86
CA PRO A 75 15.37 1.31 17.54
C PRO A 75 16.40 0.96 16.45
N PRO A 76 16.00 0.19 15.41
CA PRO A 76 16.95 -0.26 14.40
C PRO A 76 17.59 0.91 13.65
N PRO A 77 18.91 0.90 13.40
CA PRO A 77 19.60 2.00 12.74
C PRO A 77 19.34 2.04 11.23
N GLY A 78 19.62 3.20 10.63
CA GLY A 78 19.59 3.40 9.18
C GLY A 78 18.19 3.40 8.55
N GLU A 79 18.16 3.34 7.22
CA GLU A 79 16.92 3.31 6.45
C GLU A 79 16.13 2.02 6.72
N ALA A 80 14.80 2.06 6.69
CA ALA A 80 14.02 0.90 7.09
C ALA A 80 14.20 -0.27 6.10
N TYR A 81 14.42 -1.46 6.65
CA TYR A 81 14.57 -2.75 5.95
C TYR A 81 15.86 -2.98 5.15
N ALA A 82 16.67 -1.96 4.87
CA ALA A 82 17.91 -2.14 4.09
C ALA A 82 19.12 -2.65 4.92
N PRO A 83 19.58 -1.97 5.99
CA PRO A 83 20.77 -2.37 6.73
C PRO A 83 20.51 -3.48 7.76
N ALA A 84 19.28 -3.57 8.27
CA ALA A 84 18.89 -4.50 9.33
C ALA A 84 17.44 -4.99 9.15
N PRO A 85 17.14 -5.76 8.07
CA PRO A 85 15.78 -6.18 7.73
C PRO A 85 15.05 -6.92 8.85
N ALA A 86 15.76 -7.77 9.60
CA ALA A 86 15.20 -8.49 10.74
C ALA A 86 14.71 -7.51 11.83
N ALA A 87 15.62 -6.69 12.34
CA ALA A 87 15.36 -5.73 13.41
C ALA A 87 14.26 -4.73 13.02
N HIS A 88 14.32 -4.18 11.80
CA HIS A 88 13.26 -3.32 11.26
C HIS A 88 11.93 -4.04 11.16
N GLY A 89 11.91 -5.28 10.66
CA GLY A 89 10.70 -6.10 10.57
C GLY A 89 10.03 -6.32 11.92
N ILE A 90 10.81 -6.72 12.94
CA ILE A 90 10.30 -6.99 14.29
C ILE A 90 9.82 -5.70 14.95
N TRP A 91 10.65 -4.65 14.95
CA TRP A 91 10.32 -3.37 15.58
C TRP A 91 9.00 -2.80 15.04
N ARG A 92 8.82 -2.89 13.73
CA ARG A 92 7.64 -2.36 13.03
C ARG A 92 6.43 -3.23 13.19
N TRP A 93 6.60 -4.55 13.13
CA TRP A 93 5.52 -5.48 13.43
C TRP A 93 5.02 -5.30 14.87
N ILE A 94 5.90 -5.22 15.87
CA ILE A 94 5.49 -5.00 17.28
C ILE A 94 4.76 -3.67 17.45
N GLY A 95 5.30 -2.58 16.87
CA GLY A 95 4.67 -1.27 16.95
C GLY A 95 3.26 -1.26 16.37
N LEU A 96 3.07 -1.83 15.18
CA LEU A 96 1.77 -1.91 14.51
C LEU A 96 0.82 -2.93 15.13
N HIS A 97 1.35 -4.03 15.69
CA HIS A 97 0.61 -5.00 16.50
C HIS A 97 0.04 -4.33 17.75
N ALA A 98 0.78 -3.36 18.30
CA ALA A 98 0.43 -2.51 19.42
C ALA A 98 -0.10 -3.32 20.63
N PRO A 99 0.72 -4.23 21.20
CA PRO A 99 0.33 -4.93 22.42
C PRO A 99 0.19 -3.95 23.59
N ASP A 100 -0.70 -4.28 24.51
CA ASP A 100 -0.90 -3.55 25.77
C ASP A 100 0.20 -3.88 26.78
N LEU A 101 0.73 -5.10 26.71
CA LEU A 101 1.83 -5.57 27.53
C LEU A 101 2.69 -6.58 26.76
N VAL A 102 4.00 -6.49 26.96
CA VAL A 102 4.97 -7.51 26.54
C VAL A 102 5.49 -8.25 27.75
N LEU A 103 5.48 -9.58 27.70
CA LEU A 103 6.15 -10.46 28.65
C LEU A 103 7.40 -11.03 27.96
N ALA A 104 8.59 -10.67 28.41
CA ALA A 104 9.84 -10.99 27.72
C ALA A 104 10.82 -11.76 28.59
N VAL A 105 11.48 -12.76 28.02
CA VAL A 105 12.69 -13.37 28.60
C VAL A 105 13.90 -12.76 27.90
N ARG A 106 14.74 -12.07 28.65
CA ARG A 106 15.95 -11.44 28.11
C ARG A 106 17.05 -12.48 27.90
N SER A 107 17.75 -12.38 26.78
CA SER A 107 18.97 -13.14 26.51
C SER A 107 20.25 -12.35 26.75
N ASN A 108 20.15 -11.05 27.06
CA ASN A 108 21.27 -10.17 27.36
C ASN A 108 20.82 -9.01 28.28
N GLU A 109 21.78 -8.23 28.79
CA GLU A 109 21.52 -7.07 29.65
C GLU A 109 21.84 -5.73 28.96
N ARG A 110 21.85 -5.69 27.62
CA ARG A 110 22.22 -4.48 26.87
C ARG A 110 21.15 -3.40 27.01
N ASP A 111 21.60 -2.15 27.06
CA ASP A 111 20.70 -1.00 27.12
C ASP A 111 19.93 -0.78 25.82
N ASP A 112 20.43 -1.29 24.69
CA ASP A 112 19.85 -1.13 23.35
C ASP A 112 19.15 -2.39 22.82
N ASP A 113 18.85 -3.37 23.70
CA ASP A 113 18.08 -4.56 23.32
C ASP A 113 16.58 -4.26 23.13
N LEU A 114 15.86 -5.22 22.53
CA LEU A 114 14.44 -5.08 22.22
C LEU A 114 13.60 -4.82 23.48
N ALA A 115 13.75 -5.66 24.50
CA ALA A 115 12.95 -5.59 25.73
C ALA A 115 13.16 -4.26 26.50
N THR A 116 14.37 -3.71 26.46
CA THR A 116 14.74 -2.44 27.12
C THR A 116 14.20 -1.24 26.35
N GLN A 117 14.14 -1.31 25.02
CA GLN A 117 13.77 -0.15 24.20
C GLN A 117 12.27 -0.02 23.95
N LEU A 118 11.51 -1.12 23.98
CA LEU A 118 10.05 -1.11 23.87
C LEU A 118 9.34 -0.13 24.84
N PRO A 119 9.68 -0.07 26.15
CA PRO A 119 9.03 0.86 27.08
C PRO A 119 9.58 2.29 27.02
N LEU A 120 10.72 2.52 26.34
CA LEU A 120 11.42 3.82 26.35
C LEU A 120 11.22 4.64 25.07
N ARG A 121 10.81 4.01 23.97
CA ARG A 121 10.79 4.63 22.63
C ARG A 121 9.42 4.54 21.99
N PRO A 122 9.09 5.46 21.07
CA PRO A 122 7.91 5.31 20.22
C PRO A 122 8.13 4.19 19.20
N VAL A 123 7.69 2.98 19.53
CA VAL A 123 7.90 1.77 18.72
C VAL A 123 7.23 1.94 17.36
N ALA A 124 8.03 2.03 16.30
CA ALA A 124 7.61 2.34 14.94
C ALA A 124 6.68 3.57 14.81
N GLY A 125 6.88 4.58 15.65
CA GLY A 125 6.03 5.77 15.69
C GLY A 125 4.64 5.54 16.27
N MET A 126 4.38 4.37 16.86
CA MET A 126 3.11 4.05 17.52
C MET A 126 3.12 4.44 19.00
N GLY A 127 4.26 4.36 19.68
CA GLY A 127 4.37 4.71 21.10
C GLY A 127 5.12 3.65 21.89
N ALA A 128 5.42 3.95 23.15
CA ALA A 128 6.03 2.98 24.05
C ALA A 128 5.08 1.83 24.38
N ILE A 129 5.66 0.68 24.71
CA ILE A 129 4.96 -0.55 25.08
C ILE A 129 5.54 -1.05 26.41
N PRO A 130 4.71 -1.20 27.47
CA PRO A 130 5.16 -1.76 28.74
C PRO A 130 5.74 -3.17 28.58
N VAL A 131 6.82 -3.45 29.30
CA VAL A 131 7.48 -4.77 29.30
C VAL A 131 7.62 -5.25 30.75
N ILE A 132 7.27 -6.51 30.99
CA ILE A 132 7.68 -7.25 32.21
C ILE A 132 8.73 -8.27 31.79
N VAL A 133 9.95 -8.09 32.32
CA VAL A 133 11.05 -9.03 32.12
C VAL A 133 10.88 -10.20 33.09
N MET A 134 10.95 -11.41 32.55
CA MET A 134 10.72 -12.66 33.26
C MET A 134 11.93 -13.57 33.16
N ARG A 135 12.09 -14.47 34.14
CA ARG A 135 13.12 -15.53 34.10
C ARG A 135 12.78 -16.61 33.09
N GLU A 136 11.49 -16.92 32.95
CA GLU A 136 10.97 -17.93 32.04
C GLU A 136 9.54 -17.61 31.60
N LEU A 137 9.14 -18.13 30.45
CA LEU A 137 7.77 -18.13 29.96
C LEU A 137 7.17 -19.53 30.16
N SER A 138 6.38 -19.69 31.22
CA SER A 138 5.66 -20.91 31.56
C SER A 138 4.20 -20.60 31.86
N PRO A 139 3.28 -21.60 31.80
CA PRO A 139 1.89 -21.41 32.20
C PRO A 139 1.73 -20.71 33.55
N HIS A 140 2.55 -21.10 34.53
CA HIS A 140 2.53 -20.52 35.87
C HIS A 140 3.01 -19.06 35.86
N SER A 141 4.17 -18.78 35.25
CA SER A 141 4.76 -17.45 35.27
C SER A 141 3.89 -16.43 34.52
N VAL A 142 3.33 -16.80 33.36
CA VAL A 142 2.41 -15.95 32.59
C VAL A 142 1.12 -15.69 33.36
N THR A 143 0.53 -16.71 33.98
CA THR A 143 -0.69 -16.56 34.79
C THR A 143 -0.47 -15.58 35.94
N ALA A 144 0.65 -15.74 36.67
CA ALA A 144 1.00 -14.86 37.78
C ALA A 144 1.23 -13.41 37.33
N ALA A 145 1.95 -13.20 36.22
CA ALA A 145 2.20 -11.87 35.67
C ALA A 145 0.89 -11.16 35.27
N LEU A 146 -0.01 -11.87 34.58
CA LEU A 146 -1.29 -11.31 34.15
C LEU A 146 -2.25 -11.06 35.32
N ALA A 147 -2.20 -11.87 36.38
CA ALA A 147 -3.00 -11.66 37.59
C ALA A 147 -2.57 -10.39 38.35
N ALA A 148 -1.28 -10.04 38.32
CA ALA A 148 -0.75 -8.84 38.96
C ALA A 148 -0.85 -7.58 38.09
N TRP A 149 -1.07 -7.74 36.78
CA TRP A 149 -1.11 -6.63 35.84
C TRP A 149 -2.48 -5.96 35.78
N HIS A 150 -2.49 -4.64 35.97
CA HIS A 150 -3.69 -3.82 35.80
C HIS A 150 -3.84 -3.47 34.33
N SER A 151 -4.94 -3.93 33.71
CA SER A 151 -5.16 -3.81 32.28
C SER A 151 -5.37 -2.35 31.89
N GLN A 152 -4.36 -1.72 31.30
CA GLN A 152 -4.46 -0.39 30.71
C GLN A 152 -3.88 -0.41 29.29
N PRO A 153 -4.45 0.38 28.35
CA PRO A 153 -3.91 0.48 27.02
C PRO A 153 -2.47 0.99 27.03
N SER A 154 -1.57 0.34 26.30
CA SER A 154 -0.22 0.91 26.10
C SER A 154 -0.31 2.22 25.30
N PRO A 155 0.70 3.12 25.40
CA PRO A 155 0.78 4.26 24.49
C PRO A 155 0.66 3.87 23.01
N ALA A 156 1.28 2.75 22.60
CA ALA A 156 1.12 2.20 21.25
C ALA A 156 -0.33 1.81 20.91
N ARG A 157 -1.05 1.17 21.84
CA ARG A 157 -2.47 0.81 21.65
C ARG A 157 -3.36 2.06 21.56
N ALA A 158 -3.13 3.04 22.42
CA ALA A 158 -3.86 4.31 22.40
C ALA A 158 -3.65 5.07 21.07
N GLU A 159 -2.42 5.10 20.57
CA GLU A 159 -2.11 5.63 19.24
C GLU A 159 -2.84 4.84 18.15
N GLN A 160 -2.81 3.50 18.20
CA GLN A 160 -3.51 2.66 17.23
C GLN A 160 -5.01 3.00 17.17
N TRP A 161 -5.70 3.08 18.31
CA TRP A 161 -7.11 3.44 18.35
C TRP A 161 -7.39 4.82 17.77
N ARG A 162 -6.59 5.84 18.14
CA ARG A 162 -6.75 7.18 17.57
C ARG A 162 -6.47 7.20 16.06
N ARG A 163 -5.53 6.40 15.55
CA ARG A 163 -5.31 6.28 14.09
C ARG A 163 -6.52 5.67 13.37
N LEU A 164 -7.13 4.66 13.98
CA LEU A 164 -8.29 3.94 13.44
C LEU A 164 -9.59 4.74 13.54
N ALA A 165 -9.73 5.61 14.55
CA ALA A 165 -10.92 6.44 14.73
C ALA A 165 -11.13 7.48 13.63
N ARG A 166 -10.08 7.83 12.88
CA ARG A 166 -10.17 8.81 11.79
C ARG A 166 -11.00 8.26 10.62
N THR A 167 -11.92 9.09 10.17
CA THR A 167 -12.74 8.87 8.99
C THR A 167 -11.91 9.03 7.70
N PRO A 168 -12.37 8.47 6.56
CA PRO A 168 -11.76 8.73 5.26
C PRO A 168 -11.66 10.22 4.94
N ARG A 169 -12.67 11.02 5.31
CA ARG A 169 -12.71 12.47 5.04
C ARG A 169 -11.61 13.22 5.81
N GLU A 170 -11.45 12.95 7.10
CA GLU A 170 -10.39 13.56 7.91
C GLU A 170 -9.00 13.21 7.37
N ILE A 171 -8.80 11.96 6.96
CA ILE A 171 -7.53 11.53 6.34
C ILE A 171 -7.29 12.23 5.01
N ALA A 172 -8.30 12.30 4.15
CA ALA A 172 -8.18 12.98 2.86
C ALA A 172 -7.86 14.47 3.01
N GLN A 173 -8.53 15.17 3.93
CA GLN A 173 -8.26 16.60 4.19
C GLN A 173 -6.82 16.82 4.69
N MET A 174 -6.37 16.00 5.64
CA MET A 174 -5.00 16.04 6.16
C MET A 174 -3.96 15.78 5.06
N LEU A 175 -4.16 14.75 4.24
CA LEU A 175 -3.22 14.40 3.16
C LEU A 175 -3.24 15.43 2.02
N SER A 176 -4.42 15.97 1.67
CA SER A 176 -4.55 17.05 0.69
C SER A 176 -3.76 18.28 1.13
N ALA A 177 -3.95 18.72 2.39
CA ALA A 177 -3.24 19.86 2.95
C ALA A 177 -1.72 19.69 2.98
N ARG A 178 -1.20 18.46 3.03
CA ARG A 178 0.24 18.18 3.02
C ARG A 178 0.82 17.97 1.63
N TYR A 179 0.14 17.24 0.76
CA TYR A 179 0.71 16.69 -0.47
C TYR A 179 0.13 17.27 -1.77
N ALA A 180 -1.02 17.95 -1.74
CA ALA A 180 -1.76 18.37 -2.94
C ALA A 180 -1.73 19.90 -3.17
N ASN A 181 -0.55 20.52 -3.08
CA ASN A 181 -0.40 21.98 -3.09
C ASN A 181 0.42 22.57 -4.24
N ALA A 182 1.05 21.75 -5.07
CA ALA A 182 1.93 22.24 -6.13
C ALA A 182 1.96 21.28 -7.33
N LEU A 183 2.21 21.86 -8.51
CA LEU A 183 2.46 21.14 -9.75
C LEU A 183 3.63 21.79 -10.48
N GLU A 184 4.85 21.32 -10.21
CA GLU A 184 6.05 21.82 -10.89
C GLU A 184 6.19 21.24 -12.30
N GLN A 185 5.95 19.95 -12.43
CA GLN A 185 5.88 19.23 -13.69
C GLN A 185 4.61 18.36 -13.67
N PRO A 186 3.98 18.10 -14.82
CA PRO A 186 2.80 17.26 -14.90
C PRO A 186 3.20 15.78 -14.83
N VAL A 187 3.83 15.36 -13.73
CA VAL A 187 4.17 13.97 -13.42
C VAL A 187 3.14 13.37 -12.45
N TYR A 188 2.99 12.04 -12.49
CA TYR A 188 1.86 11.35 -11.85
C TYR A 188 1.69 11.66 -10.34
N ILE A 189 2.77 11.81 -9.56
CA ILE A 189 2.67 11.94 -8.10
C ILE A 189 1.87 13.19 -7.68
N PRO A 190 2.32 14.43 -7.97
CA PRO A 190 1.55 15.63 -7.66
C PRO A 190 0.22 15.68 -8.42
N ALA A 191 0.15 15.15 -9.65
CA ALA A 191 -1.08 15.12 -10.41
C ALA A 191 -2.17 14.27 -9.72
N MET A 192 -1.84 13.07 -9.25
CA MET A 192 -2.79 12.20 -8.52
C MET A 192 -3.16 12.78 -7.16
N ALA A 193 -2.25 13.48 -6.48
CA ALA A 193 -2.59 14.21 -5.26
C ALA A 193 -3.62 15.32 -5.56
N LEU A 194 -3.43 16.07 -6.64
CA LEU A 194 -4.38 17.10 -7.09
C LEU A 194 -5.70 16.53 -7.57
N VAL A 195 -5.72 15.34 -8.20
CA VAL A 195 -6.96 14.61 -8.49
C VAL A 195 -7.71 14.29 -7.19
N GLY A 196 -7.03 13.82 -6.16
CA GLY A 196 -7.64 13.64 -4.84
C GLY A 196 -8.22 14.92 -4.26
N ARG A 197 -7.51 16.05 -4.39
CA ARG A 197 -8.00 17.38 -3.98
C ARG A 197 -9.21 17.85 -4.80
N LEU A 198 -9.27 17.55 -6.10
CA LEU A 198 -10.46 17.79 -6.94
C LEU A 198 -11.69 17.05 -6.38
N ARG A 199 -11.53 15.78 -5.99
CA ARG A 199 -12.62 14.99 -5.39
C ARG A 199 -13.12 15.53 -4.05
N LEU A 200 -12.32 16.31 -3.34
CA LEU A 200 -12.77 17.04 -2.14
C LEU A 200 -13.63 18.27 -2.47
N GLY A 201 -13.89 18.54 -3.76
CA GLY A 201 -14.67 19.69 -4.24
C GLY A 201 -13.84 20.97 -4.39
N GLU A 202 -12.51 20.90 -4.30
CA GLU A 202 -11.62 22.06 -4.37
C GLU A 202 -11.20 22.41 -5.81
N THR A 203 -12.14 22.38 -6.77
CA THR A 203 -11.89 22.58 -8.20
C THR A 203 -11.13 23.87 -8.51
N GLN A 204 -11.55 24.99 -7.92
CA GLN A 204 -10.93 26.29 -8.16
C GLN A 204 -9.47 26.34 -7.67
N ALA A 205 -9.17 25.70 -6.54
CA ALA A 205 -7.81 25.67 -5.99
C ALA A 205 -6.87 24.84 -6.88
N VAL A 206 -7.34 23.68 -7.35
CA VAL A 206 -6.55 22.84 -8.25
C VAL A 206 -6.38 23.50 -9.62
N GLU A 207 -7.43 24.14 -10.13
CA GLU A 207 -7.33 24.88 -11.38
C GLU A 207 -6.30 26.02 -11.29
N ALA A 208 -6.27 26.76 -10.18
CA ALA A 208 -5.27 27.81 -9.96
C ALA A 208 -3.83 27.25 -9.91
N ILE A 209 -3.61 26.07 -9.32
CA ILE A 209 -2.30 25.41 -9.29
C ILE A 209 -1.86 24.97 -10.70
N ALA A 210 -2.79 24.50 -11.52
CA ALA A 210 -2.51 24.03 -12.88
C ALA A 210 -2.48 25.14 -13.94
N ALA A 211 -3.05 26.33 -13.65
CA ALA A 211 -3.22 27.45 -14.57
C ALA A 211 -1.95 27.84 -15.36
N PRO A 212 -0.73 27.81 -14.79
CA PRO A 212 0.49 28.14 -15.53
C PRO A 212 0.71 27.30 -16.80
N PHE A 213 0.22 26.05 -16.84
CA PHE A 213 0.31 25.20 -18.04
C PHE A 213 -0.69 25.60 -19.13
N LEU A 214 -1.89 26.04 -18.73
CA LEU A 214 -2.92 26.51 -19.66
C LEU A 214 -2.58 27.90 -20.22
N GLU A 215 -1.98 28.76 -19.40
CA GLU A 215 -1.51 30.10 -19.77
C GLU A 215 -0.23 30.08 -20.61
N GLY A 216 0.46 28.94 -20.67
CA GLY A 216 1.72 28.76 -21.41
C GLY A 216 2.97 29.27 -20.70
N SER A 217 2.89 29.66 -19.43
CA SER A 217 4.04 30.08 -18.61
C SER A 217 4.85 28.87 -18.09
N LYS A 218 4.25 27.68 -18.02
CA LYS A 218 4.94 26.38 -17.87
C LYS A 218 4.66 25.49 -19.07
N HIS A 219 5.68 24.76 -19.55
CA HIS A 219 5.54 23.84 -20.68
C HIS A 219 5.29 22.40 -20.20
N ALA A 220 4.16 21.82 -20.59
CA ALA A 220 3.72 20.49 -20.13
C ALA A 220 4.55 19.32 -20.71
N LEU A 221 5.22 19.52 -21.86
CA LEU A 221 5.94 18.48 -22.60
C LEU A 221 7.46 18.68 -22.64
N THR A 222 8.06 19.13 -21.53
CA THR A 222 9.51 19.28 -21.41
C THR A 222 10.11 18.19 -20.52
N ASN A 223 11.32 17.71 -20.85
CA ASN A 223 12.05 16.67 -20.10
C ASN A 223 11.20 15.42 -19.78
N LEU A 224 10.51 14.93 -20.81
CA LEU A 224 9.50 13.88 -20.67
C LEU A 224 10.08 12.57 -20.09
N THR A 225 9.25 11.95 -19.27
CA THR A 225 9.36 10.58 -18.75
C THR A 225 7.98 9.94 -18.86
N SER A 226 7.87 8.61 -18.75
CA SER A 226 6.55 7.94 -18.68
C SER A 226 5.64 8.52 -17.60
N SER A 227 6.21 8.97 -16.48
CA SER A 227 5.47 9.64 -15.40
C SER A 227 4.68 10.86 -15.85
N HIS A 228 5.12 11.54 -16.92
CA HIS A 228 4.41 12.69 -17.47
C HIS A 228 3.06 12.30 -18.06
N PHE A 229 2.95 11.13 -18.70
CA PHE A 229 1.70 10.71 -19.35
C PHE A 229 0.57 10.52 -18.34
N ALA A 230 0.80 9.83 -17.22
CA ALA A 230 -0.20 9.76 -16.15
C ALA A 230 -0.42 11.10 -15.44
N GLY A 231 0.56 12.00 -15.42
CA GLY A 231 0.33 13.34 -14.87
C GLY A 231 -0.62 14.18 -15.74
N HIS A 232 -0.66 13.94 -17.05
CA HIS A 232 -1.62 14.59 -17.96
C HIS A 232 -3.08 14.12 -17.78
N LEU A 233 -3.32 13.03 -17.02
CA LEU A 233 -4.68 12.66 -16.60
C LEU A 233 -5.36 13.80 -15.83
N LEU A 234 -4.60 14.56 -15.04
CA LEU A 234 -5.13 15.72 -14.32
C LEU A 234 -5.77 16.73 -15.28
N PHE A 235 -5.17 16.96 -16.45
CA PHE A 235 -5.73 17.89 -17.43
C PHE A 235 -7.02 17.34 -18.05
N GLY A 236 -7.12 16.04 -18.33
CA GLY A 236 -8.39 15.45 -18.75
C GLY A 236 -9.49 15.57 -17.68
N VAL A 237 -9.15 15.35 -16.41
CA VAL A 237 -10.10 15.54 -15.29
C VAL A 237 -10.51 17.01 -15.15
N LEU A 238 -9.57 17.95 -15.27
CA LEU A 238 -9.87 19.40 -15.27
C LEU A 238 -10.75 19.81 -16.46
N ALA A 239 -10.53 19.22 -17.64
CA ALA A 239 -11.39 19.47 -18.80
C ALA A 239 -12.84 19.06 -18.51
N GLN A 240 -13.05 17.88 -17.92
CA GLN A 240 -14.38 17.42 -17.51
C GLN A 240 -14.99 18.30 -16.40
N ALA A 241 -14.19 18.69 -15.40
CA ALA A 241 -14.66 19.46 -14.25
C ALA A 241 -14.99 20.93 -14.57
N THR A 242 -14.30 21.53 -15.54
CA THR A 242 -14.40 22.98 -15.84
C THR A 242 -15.05 23.28 -17.19
N GLY A 243 -15.11 22.31 -18.09
CA GLY A 243 -15.56 22.50 -19.46
C GLY A 243 -14.58 23.30 -20.35
N LYS A 244 -13.39 23.66 -19.86
CA LYS A 244 -12.42 24.45 -20.64
C LYS A 244 -11.64 23.55 -21.62
N PRO A 245 -11.72 23.80 -22.95
CA PRO A 245 -11.14 22.91 -23.95
C PRO A 245 -9.61 22.87 -23.93
N GLY A 246 -8.93 23.94 -23.48
CA GLY A 246 -7.48 23.96 -23.44
C GLY A 246 -6.87 22.91 -22.49
N TRP A 247 -7.59 22.48 -21.46
CA TRP A 247 -7.17 21.35 -20.63
C TRP A 247 -7.14 20.04 -21.42
N LEU A 248 -8.16 19.80 -22.26
CA LEU A 248 -8.21 18.61 -23.11
C LEU A 248 -7.09 18.64 -24.16
N GLU A 249 -6.77 19.81 -24.73
CA GLU A 249 -5.66 19.94 -25.67
C GLU A 249 -4.30 19.59 -25.05
N LEU A 250 -4.06 19.95 -23.79
CA LEU A 250 -2.84 19.53 -23.07
C LEU A 250 -2.78 18.00 -22.93
N ALA A 251 -3.87 17.36 -22.50
CA ALA A 251 -3.93 15.89 -22.40
C ALA A 251 -3.74 15.21 -23.77
N ARG A 252 -4.40 15.74 -24.81
CA ARG A 252 -4.31 15.23 -26.18
C ARG A 252 -2.90 15.37 -26.75
N ALA A 253 -2.20 16.48 -26.47
CA ALA A 253 -0.83 16.70 -26.93
C ALA A 253 0.13 15.62 -26.38
N ALA A 254 -0.03 15.22 -25.11
CA ALA A 254 0.72 14.10 -24.56
C ALA A 254 0.33 12.76 -25.21
N ALA A 255 -0.96 12.47 -25.36
CA ALA A 255 -1.44 11.23 -25.98
C ALA A 255 -1.00 11.08 -27.44
N ALA A 256 -0.88 12.18 -28.19
CA ALA A 256 -0.46 12.19 -29.59
C ALA A 256 0.96 11.64 -29.81
N LEU A 257 1.81 11.64 -28.78
CA LEU A 257 3.16 11.04 -28.86
C LEU A 257 3.15 9.52 -29.07
N ALA A 258 1.98 8.87 -28.93
CA ALA A 258 1.79 7.47 -29.28
C ALA A 258 1.82 7.19 -30.79
N PHE A 259 1.79 8.24 -31.61
CA PHE A 259 1.80 8.18 -33.06
C PHE A 259 3.12 8.76 -33.61
N ASP A 260 3.50 8.34 -34.81
CA ASP A 260 4.66 8.89 -35.52
C ASP A 260 4.32 10.17 -36.29
N GLU A 261 5.31 10.74 -36.97
CA GLU A 261 5.16 11.96 -37.77
C GLU A 261 4.16 11.82 -38.93
N HIS A 262 3.80 10.59 -39.32
CA HIS A 262 2.79 10.28 -40.33
C HIS A 262 1.44 9.91 -39.70
N SER A 263 1.25 10.18 -38.41
CA SER A 263 0.06 9.83 -37.63
C SER A 263 -0.24 8.32 -37.60
N GLN A 264 0.75 7.46 -37.85
CA GLN A 264 0.61 6.02 -37.70
C GLN A 264 0.90 5.60 -36.26
N PRO A 265 0.20 4.58 -35.73
CA PRO A 265 0.42 4.13 -34.37
C PRO A 265 1.80 3.50 -34.22
N ARG A 266 2.55 3.90 -33.19
CA ARG A 266 3.81 3.25 -32.81
C ARG A 266 3.54 1.85 -32.23
N ASP A 267 4.58 1.02 -32.10
CA ASP A 267 4.46 -0.30 -31.45
C ASP A 267 4.01 -0.21 -30.00
N ALA A 268 4.49 0.82 -29.31
CA ALA A 268 4.11 1.21 -27.97
C ALA A 268 4.34 2.71 -27.81
N MET A 269 3.68 3.31 -26.81
CA MET A 269 4.04 4.65 -26.34
C MET A 269 5.53 4.70 -26.00
N PRO A 270 6.28 5.74 -26.40
CA PRO A 270 7.69 5.88 -26.03
C PRO A 270 7.88 5.99 -24.51
N LEU A 271 9.12 5.86 -24.03
CA LEU A 271 9.49 6.01 -22.60
C LEU A 271 8.84 4.97 -21.67
N HIS A 272 8.27 3.91 -22.23
CA HIS A 272 7.56 2.86 -21.49
C HIS A 272 8.46 2.01 -20.60
N ASP A 273 9.76 2.03 -20.87
CA ASP A 273 10.78 1.26 -20.17
C ASP A 273 10.45 -0.22 -20.01
N GLU A 274 9.46 -0.82 -20.66
CA GLU A 274 9.04 -2.23 -20.46
C GLU A 274 8.70 -2.59 -19.00
N MET A 275 8.28 -1.60 -18.21
CA MET A 275 7.87 -1.81 -16.82
C MET A 275 6.36 -1.99 -16.72
N SER A 276 5.89 -2.79 -15.77
CA SER A 276 4.47 -2.90 -15.41
C SER A 276 3.84 -1.54 -15.11
N ASP A 277 4.65 -0.60 -14.62
CA ASP A 277 4.35 0.80 -14.34
C ASP A 277 3.64 1.47 -15.52
N SER A 278 4.06 1.15 -16.74
CA SER A 278 3.54 1.74 -17.97
C SER A 278 2.07 1.43 -18.24
N LEU A 279 1.52 0.38 -17.62
CA LEU A 279 0.08 0.14 -17.66
C LEU A 279 -0.70 1.31 -17.06
N PHE A 280 -0.27 1.85 -15.91
CA PHE A 280 -0.89 3.04 -15.33
C PHE A 280 -0.35 4.32 -15.95
N LEU A 281 0.95 4.38 -16.22
CA LEU A 281 1.55 5.61 -16.71
C LEU A 281 1.02 6.01 -18.10
N VAL A 282 0.58 5.05 -18.93
CA VAL A 282 0.20 5.32 -20.32
C VAL A 282 -1.28 5.02 -20.62
N CYS A 283 -1.75 3.80 -20.38
CA CYS A 283 -3.04 3.32 -20.91
C CYS A 283 -4.24 4.20 -20.52
N PRO A 284 -4.37 4.66 -19.25
CA PRO A 284 -5.45 5.55 -18.84
C PRO A 284 -5.51 6.85 -19.63
N LEU A 285 -4.37 7.47 -19.96
CA LEU A 285 -4.34 8.73 -20.72
C LEU A 285 -4.89 8.51 -22.12
N LEU A 286 -4.46 7.44 -22.79
CA LEU A 286 -4.94 7.10 -24.12
C LEU A 286 -6.44 6.81 -24.13
N ALA A 287 -6.93 6.02 -23.17
CA ALA A 287 -8.36 5.74 -23.04
C ALA A 287 -9.16 7.03 -22.76
N GLN A 288 -8.70 7.86 -21.83
CA GLN A 288 -9.35 9.13 -21.47
C GLN A 288 -9.43 10.10 -22.64
N VAL A 289 -8.32 10.32 -23.36
CA VAL A 289 -8.32 11.20 -24.53
C VAL A 289 -9.26 10.66 -25.62
N GLY A 290 -9.21 9.36 -25.92
CA GLY A 290 -10.12 8.76 -26.90
C GLY A 290 -11.60 8.95 -26.56
N ALA A 291 -11.96 8.79 -25.27
CA ALA A 291 -13.32 9.00 -24.80
C ALA A 291 -13.76 10.47 -24.88
N LEU A 292 -12.87 11.41 -24.52
CA LEU A 292 -13.18 12.83 -24.47
C LEU A 292 -13.18 13.51 -25.85
N THR A 293 -12.39 13.01 -26.80
CA THR A 293 -12.35 13.56 -28.17
C THR A 293 -13.24 12.80 -29.16
N GLY A 294 -13.65 11.57 -28.82
CA GLY A 294 -14.36 10.68 -29.74
C GLY A 294 -13.46 10.07 -30.82
N GLU A 295 -12.13 10.16 -30.68
CA GLU A 295 -11.17 9.61 -31.64
C GLU A 295 -10.82 8.14 -31.31
N PRO A 296 -11.35 7.13 -32.04
CA PRO A 296 -11.20 5.72 -31.68
C PRO A 296 -9.74 5.23 -31.72
N ARG A 297 -8.89 5.89 -32.50
CA ARG A 297 -7.46 5.57 -32.62
C ARG A 297 -6.74 5.52 -31.27
N TYR A 298 -7.15 6.32 -30.29
CA TYR A 298 -6.53 6.31 -28.97
C TYR A 298 -6.95 5.09 -28.13
N ALA A 299 -8.18 4.61 -28.27
CA ALA A 299 -8.63 3.37 -27.63
C ALA A 299 -7.92 2.14 -28.22
N ASP A 300 -7.73 2.12 -29.54
CA ASP A 300 -6.92 1.10 -30.22
C ASP A 300 -5.46 1.14 -29.78
N MET A 301 -4.88 2.33 -29.64
CA MET A 301 -3.52 2.51 -29.18
C MET A 301 -3.35 2.13 -27.69
N CYS A 302 -4.35 2.39 -26.85
CA CYS A 302 -4.40 1.93 -25.47
C CYS A 302 -4.29 0.40 -25.41
N ARG A 303 -5.12 -0.31 -26.19
CA ARG A 303 -5.07 -1.77 -26.31
C ARG A 303 -3.71 -2.26 -26.82
N ARG A 304 -3.15 -1.60 -27.85
CA ARG A 304 -1.84 -1.96 -28.44
C ARG A 304 -0.72 -1.87 -27.39
N HIS A 305 -0.64 -0.74 -26.69
CA HIS A 305 0.36 -0.52 -25.64
C HIS A 305 0.18 -1.50 -24.47
N MET A 306 -1.06 -1.72 -24.02
CA MET A 306 -1.37 -2.65 -22.93
C MET A 306 -0.86 -4.06 -23.22
N ARG A 307 -1.15 -4.58 -24.42
CA ARG A 307 -0.67 -5.90 -24.87
C ARG A 307 0.85 -5.95 -24.95
N PHE A 308 1.50 -4.90 -25.44
CA PHE A 308 2.95 -4.82 -25.53
C PHE A 308 3.62 -4.98 -24.15
N ILE A 309 3.08 -4.32 -23.12
CA ILE A 309 3.60 -4.42 -21.76
C ILE A 309 3.24 -5.77 -21.13
N GLN A 310 2.00 -6.24 -21.28
CA GLN A 310 1.56 -7.53 -20.72
C GLN A 310 2.37 -8.71 -21.26
N GLN A 311 2.71 -8.74 -22.56
CA GLN A 311 3.56 -9.80 -23.14
C GLN A 311 4.94 -9.93 -22.47
N ARG A 312 5.40 -8.87 -21.79
CA ARG A 312 6.69 -8.81 -21.10
C ARG A 312 6.56 -9.04 -19.60
N THR A 313 5.45 -8.62 -19.01
CA THR A 313 5.31 -8.43 -17.57
C THR A 313 4.24 -9.30 -16.91
N LEU A 314 3.22 -9.77 -17.63
CA LEU A 314 2.21 -10.65 -17.07
C LEU A 314 2.82 -12.05 -16.85
N ARG A 315 2.72 -12.55 -15.62
CA ARG A 315 3.14 -13.90 -15.23
C ARG A 315 1.98 -14.89 -15.40
N SER A 316 2.30 -16.18 -15.43
CA SER A 316 1.30 -17.25 -15.58
C SER A 316 0.38 -17.43 -14.38
N ASP A 317 0.75 -16.88 -13.21
CA ASP A 317 -0.05 -16.89 -11.98
C ASP A 317 -0.97 -15.66 -11.84
N GLY A 318 -1.02 -14.80 -12.85
CA GLY A 318 -1.87 -13.60 -12.87
C GLY A 318 -1.26 -12.37 -12.19
N LEU A 319 -0.07 -12.49 -11.57
CA LEU A 319 0.68 -11.34 -11.09
C LEU A 319 1.50 -10.69 -12.22
N TYR A 320 2.01 -9.49 -11.97
CA TYR A 320 2.94 -8.81 -12.86
C TYR A 320 4.35 -8.85 -12.29
N ARG A 321 5.32 -9.34 -13.06
CA ARG A 321 6.72 -9.01 -12.81
C ARG A 321 6.95 -7.54 -13.13
N HIS A 322 7.83 -6.86 -12.40
CA HIS A 322 8.07 -5.43 -12.63
C HIS A 322 8.64 -5.19 -14.04
N SER A 323 9.58 -6.03 -14.50
CA SER A 323 10.16 -5.93 -15.84
C SER A 323 10.74 -7.27 -16.31
N PRO A 324 11.15 -7.42 -17.58
CA PRO A 324 11.82 -8.62 -18.07
C PRO A 324 13.16 -8.96 -17.40
N LEU A 325 13.74 -8.06 -16.59
CA LEU A 325 15.04 -8.29 -15.93
C LEU A 325 14.96 -9.24 -14.73
N SER A 326 13.78 -9.42 -14.14
CA SER A 326 13.57 -10.22 -12.94
C SER A 326 12.11 -10.63 -12.84
N ASP A 327 11.82 -11.85 -12.38
CA ASP A 327 10.46 -12.35 -12.17
C ASP A 327 9.77 -11.75 -10.93
N ALA A 328 10.42 -10.85 -10.19
CA ALA A 328 9.89 -10.27 -8.96
C ALA A 328 8.54 -9.57 -9.17
N ALA A 329 7.51 -10.05 -8.45
CA ALA A 329 6.20 -9.40 -8.37
C ALA A 329 6.25 -8.22 -7.40
N TRP A 330 6.94 -7.16 -7.80
CA TRP A 330 7.07 -5.94 -7.00
C TRP A 330 5.70 -5.33 -6.71
N GLY A 331 5.46 -4.98 -5.44
CA GLY A 331 4.17 -4.55 -4.92
C GLY A 331 3.61 -3.35 -5.68
N ARG A 332 4.38 -2.26 -5.78
CA ARG A 332 3.94 -1.07 -6.50
C ARG A 332 3.84 -1.29 -8.01
N GLY A 333 4.66 -2.18 -8.59
CA GLY A 333 4.51 -2.60 -9.99
C GLY A 333 3.16 -3.26 -10.27
N ASN A 334 2.69 -4.13 -9.37
CA ASN A 334 1.34 -4.71 -9.42
C ASN A 334 0.25 -3.68 -9.11
N GLY A 335 0.51 -2.73 -8.19
CA GLY A 335 -0.37 -1.59 -7.96
C GLY A 335 -0.57 -0.74 -9.22
N PHE A 336 0.49 -0.49 -10.00
CA PHE A 336 0.39 0.21 -11.28
C PHE A 336 -0.40 -0.60 -12.31
N ALA A 337 -0.21 -1.92 -12.39
CA ALA A 337 -1.04 -2.76 -13.25
C ALA A 337 -2.53 -2.65 -12.86
N ALA A 338 -2.84 -2.70 -11.57
CA ALA A 338 -4.21 -2.60 -11.07
C ALA A 338 -4.86 -1.25 -11.42
N LEU A 339 -4.18 -0.13 -11.15
CA LEU A 339 -4.69 1.21 -11.50
C LEU A 339 -4.77 1.43 -13.01
N GLY A 340 -3.81 0.91 -13.78
CA GLY A 340 -3.78 1.03 -15.23
C GLY A 340 -4.96 0.33 -15.89
N LEU A 341 -5.26 -0.90 -15.48
CA LEU A 341 -6.43 -1.63 -15.94
C LEU A 341 -7.73 -0.93 -15.50
N LEU A 342 -7.81 -0.53 -14.23
CA LEU A 342 -8.97 0.17 -13.66
C LEU A 342 -9.34 1.43 -14.42
N PHE A 343 -8.40 2.38 -14.53
CA PHE A 343 -8.69 3.67 -15.15
C PHE A 343 -8.84 3.57 -16.66
N SER A 344 -8.19 2.61 -17.32
CA SER A 344 -8.45 2.35 -18.74
C SER A 344 -9.89 1.87 -18.97
N LEU A 345 -10.39 0.96 -18.12
CA LEU A 345 -11.77 0.45 -18.20
C LEU A 345 -12.83 1.54 -18.03
N GLU A 346 -12.55 2.59 -17.27
CA GLU A 346 -13.51 3.69 -17.07
C GLU A 346 -13.74 4.53 -18.32
N TYR A 347 -12.77 4.57 -19.23
CA TYR A 347 -12.85 5.39 -20.44
C TYR A 347 -12.94 4.58 -21.73
N LEU A 348 -12.60 3.29 -21.72
CA LEU A 348 -12.85 2.43 -22.88
C LEU A 348 -14.36 2.34 -23.15
N PRO A 349 -14.83 2.57 -24.39
CA PRO A 349 -16.23 2.38 -24.74
C PRO A 349 -16.67 0.94 -24.45
N PRO A 350 -17.86 0.69 -23.86
CA PRO A 350 -18.33 -0.65 -23.55
C PRO A 350 -18.44 -1.59 -24.77
N ASP A 351 -18.66 -1.04 -25.96
CA ASP A 351 -18.71 -1.73 -27.24
C ASP A 351 -17.33 -1.91 -27.92
N HIS A 352 -16.27 -1.31 -27.36
CA HIS A 352 -14.92 -1.47 -27.87
C HIS A 352 -14.40 -2.89 -27.63
N ALA A 353 -13.76 -3.49 -28.65
CA ALA A 353 -13.30 -4.88 -28.61
C ALA A 353 -12.31 -5.19 -27.46
N ALA A 354 -11.62 -4.18 -26.93
CA ALA A 354 -10.72 -4.34 -25.78
C ALA A 354 -11.47 -4.45 -24.44
N TYR A 355 -12.65 -3.83 -24.29
CA TYR A 355 -13.34 -3.72 -23.00
C TYR A 355 -13.52 -5.06 -22.26
N PRO A 356 -14.12 -6.10 -22.87
CA PRO A 356 -14.31 -7.37 -22.18
C PRO A 356 -13.00 -8.10 -21.87
N GLN A 357 -11.94 -7.87 -22.64
CA GLN A 357 -10.62 -8.42 -22.37
C GLN A 357 -10.00 -7.76 -21.14
N VAL A 358 -9.95 -6.42 -21.11
CA VAL A 358 -9.37 -5.66 -20.00
C VAL A 358 -10.13 -5.91 -18.69
N LEU A 359 -11.46 -6.10 -18.75
CA LEU A 359 -12.27 -6.41 -17.58
C LEU A 359 -11.88 -7.77 -16.97
N ARG A 360 -11.70 -8.80 -17.81
CA ARG A 360 -11.23 -10.11 -17.35
C ARG A 360 -9.83 -10.06 -16.77
N GLU A 361 -8.92 -9.30 -17.39
CA GLU A 361 -7.55 -9.12 -16.91
C GLU A 361 -7.51 -8.39 -15.56
N PHE A 362 -8.34 -7.36 -15.40
CA PHE A 362 -8.54 -6.66 -14.13
C PHE A 362 -9.02 -7.64 -13.04
N GLN A 363 -10.09 -8.38 -13.30
CA GLN A 363 -10.63 -9.36 -12.36
C GLN A 363 -9.60 -10.44 -11.99
N ALA A 364 -8.85 -10.95 -12.97
CA ALA A 364 -7.81 -11.96 -12.75
C ALA A 364 -6.67 -11.43 -11.88
N LEU A 365 -6.20 -10.21 -12.12
CA LEU A 365 -5.16 -9.59 -11.29
C LEU A 365 -5.62 -9.40 -9.85
N LEU A 366 -6.83 -8.87 -9.64
CA LEU A 366 -7.34 -8.63 -8.28
C LEU A 366 -7.57 -9.95 -7.52
N ALA A 367 -7.99 -11.02 -8.22
CA ALA A 367 -8.07 -12.35 -7.63
C ALA A 367 -6.68 -12.92 -7.26
N ALA A 368 -5.68 -12.77 -8.12
CA ALA A 368 -4.31 -13.18 -7.83
C ALA A 368 -3.74 -12.40 -6.63
N LEU A 369 -3.92 -11.09 -6.59
CA LEU A 369 -3.49 -10.25 -5.47
C LEU A 369 -4.18 -10.64 -4.16
N LEU A 370 -5.49 -10.95 -4.20
CA LEU A 370 -6.25 -11.33 -3.00
C LEU A 370 -5.65 -12.56 -2.30
N ALA A 371 -5.15 -13.54 -3.06
CA ALA A 371 -4.49 -14.72 -2.51
C ALA A 371 -3.24 -14.41 -1.68
N HIS A 372 -2.65 -13.21 -1.86
CA HIS A 372 -1.44 -12.78 -1.16
C HIS A 372 -1.68 -11.73 -0.08
N GLN A 373 -2.94 -11.29 0.15
CA GLN A 373 -3.24 -10.31 1.20
C GLN A 373 -2.82 -10.85 2.58
N THR A 374 -2.05 -10.07 3.31
CA THR A 374 -1.52 -10.48 4.62
C THR A 374 -2.59 -10.46 5.70
N HIS A 375 -2.35 -11.09 6.85
CA HIS A 375 -3.28 -11.13 7.99
C HIS A 375 -3.65 -9.72 8.52
N ASP A 376 -2.77 -8.73 8.36
CA ASP A 376 -3.01 -7.32 8.72
C ASP A 376 -3.61 -6.48 7.58
N GLY A 377 -4.03 -7.14 6.49
CA GLY A 377 -4.79 -6.55 5.39
C GLY A 377 -3.95 -5.88 4.30
N MET A 378 -2.63 -5.93 4.42
CA MET A 378 -1.70 -5.25 3.51
C MET A 378 -1.21 -6.16 2.38
N TRP A 379 -0.52 -5.55 1.42
CA TRP A 379 0.32 -6.25 0.45
C TRP A 379 1.79 -5.95 0.70
N ARG A 380 2.63 -6.87 0.25
CA ARG A 380 4.08 -6.85 0.48
C ARG A 380 4.80 -6.07 -0.62
N GLN A 381 6.00 -5.59 -0.30
CA GLN A 381 6.97 -5.04 -1.24
C GLN A 381 7.26 -6.01 -2.39
N VAL A 382 7.35 -7.30 -2.13
CA VAL A 382 7.25 -8.35 -3.15
C VAL A 382 6.06 -9.24 -2.80
N ILE A 383 5.03 -9.21 -3.64
CA ILE A 383 3.68 -9.73 -3.35
C ILE A 383 3.71 -11.18 -2.86
N ASP A 384 4.44 -12.01 -3.59
CA ASP A 384 4.49 -13.47 -3.48
C ASP A 384 5.64 -13.99 -2.59
N VAL A 385 6.37 -13.10 -1.89
CA VAL A 385 7.45 -13.48 -0.96
C VAL A 385 7.01 -13.24 0.49
N PRO A 386 6.62 -14.29 1.24
CA PRO A 386 6.31 -14.17 2.66
C PRO A 386 7.48 -13.56 3.44
N GLY A 387 7.18 -12.62 4.33
CA GLY A 387 8.19 -11.91 5.13
C GLY A 387 8.80 -10.68 4.45
N SER A 388 8.62 -10.50 3.13
CA SER A 388 8.85 -9.20 2.50
C SER A 388 8.02 -8.14 3.23
N TYR A 389 8.60 -6.97 3.51
CA TYR A 389 7.92 -5.95 4.30
C TYR A 389 6.62 -5.49 3.62
N LEU A 390 5.69 -5.02 4.43
CA LEU A 390 4.37 -4.56 3.99
C LEU A 390 4.50 -3.15 3.43
N GLU A 391 3.99 -2.88 2.24
CA GLU A 391 4.27 -1.62 1.54
C GLU A 391 2.99 -0.80 1.36
N LEU A 392 3.04 0.44 1.83
CA LEU A 392 1.87 1.32 1.93
C LEU A 392 1.34 1.72 0.56
N SER A 393 2.21 2.17 -0.36
CA SER A 393 1.75 2.72 -1.64
C SER A 393 1.08 1.68 -2.52
N ALA A 394 1.65 0.48 -2.64
CA ALA A 394 1.09 -0.68 -3.31
C ALA A 394 -0.26 -1.05 -2.72
N THR A 395 -0.35 -1.10 -1.38
CA THR A 395 -1.61 -1.43 -0.70
C THR A 395 -2.69 -0.39 -0.98
N CYS A 396 -2.36 0.91 -0.97
CA CYS A 396 -3.29 1.96 -1.36
C CYS A 396 -3.77 1.81 -2.81
N MET A 397 -2.87 1.53 -3.75
CA MET A 397 -3.19 1.37 -5.17
C MET A 397 -4.12 0.17 -5.42
N ILE A 398 -3.83 -0.97 -4.79
CA ILE A 398 -4.67 -2.17 -4.87
C ILE A 398 -6.03 -1.90 -4.22
N ALA A 399 -6.06 -1.20 -3.08
CA ALA A 399 -7.31 -0.84 -2.42
C ALA A 399 -8.18 0.13 -3.23
N VAL A 400 -7.59 1.07 -3.98
CA VAL A 400 -8.33 1.94 -4.93
C VAL A 400 -8.99 1.08 -6.01
N ALA A 401 -8.26 0.13 -6.57
CA ALA A 401 -8.79 -0.81 -7.56
C ALA A 401 -9.92 -1.68 -6.99
N LEU A 402 -9.78 -2.20 -5.77
CA LEU A 402 -10.84 -2.94 -5.09
C LEU A 402 -12.09 -2.07 -4.88
N ALA A 403 -11.94 -0.90 -4.24
CA ALA A 403 -13.05 -0.01 -3.90
C ALA A 403 -13.85 0.39 -5.15
N ARG A 404 -13.14 0.82 -6.19
CA ARG A 404 -13.78 1.24 -7.44
C ARG A 404 -14.35 0.07 -8.23
N GLY A 405 -13.64 -1.06 -8.29
CA GLY A 405 -14.12 -2.26 -8.97
C GLY A 405 -15.41 -2.80 -8.36
N ILE A 406 -15.52 -2.78 -7.03
CA ILE A 406 -16.76 -3.12 -6.29
C ILE A 406 -17.86 -2.11 -6.64
N ARG A 407 -17.58 -0.81 -6.54
CA ARG A 407 -18.55 0.27 -6.85
C ARG A 407 -19.08 0.21 -8.28
N ARG A 408 -18.25 -0.20 -9.24
CA ARG A 408 -18.64 -0.37 -10.65
C ARG A 408 -19.36 -1.69 -10.94
N GLY A 409 -19.47 -2.60 -9.96
CA GLY A 409 -20.01 -3.94 -10.15
C GLY A 409 -19.11 -4.88 -10.95
N TRP A 410 -17.84 -4.51 -11.16
CA TRP A 410 -16.84 -5.34 -11.83
C TRP A 410 -16.29 -6.43 -10.92
N LEU A 411 -16.34 -6.21 -9.61
CA LEU A 411 -15.96 -7.16 -8.57
C LEU A 411 -17.20 -7.44 -7.72
N ALA A 412 -17.88 -8.55 -7.97
CA ALA A 412 -19.03 -8.98 -7.19
C ALA A 412 -18.64 -10.11 -6.24
N ASP A 413 -18.88 -9.92 -4.93
CA ASP A 413 -18.60 -10.94 -3.91
C ASP A 413 -19.43 -12.22 -4.14
N ALA A 414 -20.67 -12.07 -4.66
CA ALA A 414 -21.59 -13.18 -4.88
C ALA A 414 -21.24 -14.05 -6.11
N ASP A 415 -20.81 -13.43 -7.22
CA ASP A 415 -20.55 -14.16 -8.48
C ASP A 415 -19.11 -14.69 -8.57
N SER A 416 -18.15 -14.04 -7.91
CA SER A 416 -16.74 -14.44 -7.92
C SER A 416 -16.35 -15.41 -6.80
N GLY A 417 -17.16 -15.51 -5.74
CA GLY A 417 -16.83 -16.26 -4.51
C GLY A 417 -15.64 -15.67 -3.72
N ALA A 418 -15.08 -14.54 -4.16
CA ALA A 418 -13.93 -13.88 -3.54
C ALA A 418 -14.40 -12.75 -2.62
N PRO A 419 -13.94 -12.69 -1.35
CA PRO A 419 -14.39 -11.71 -0.37
C PRO A 419 -13.72 -10.33 -0.55
N PHE A 420 -13.91 -9.68 -1.70
CA PHE A 420 -13.24 -8.41 -2.04
C PHE A 420 -13.66 -7.27 -1.10
N GLY A 421 -14.92 -7.22 -0.68
CA GLY A 421 -15.37 -6.24 0.32
C GLY A 421 -14.63 -6.37 1.66
N ALA A 422 -14.45 -7.60 2.15
CA ALA A 422 -13.67 -7.86 3.36
C ALA A 422 -12.18 -7.53 3.16
N ALA A 423 -11.63 -7.83 1.99
CA ALA A 423 -10.25 -7.49 1.65
C ALA A 423 -10.01 -5.97 1.68
N LEU A 424 -10.92 -5.18 1.10
CA LEU A 424 -10.86 -3.72 1.14
C LEU A 424 -10.93 -3.19 2.57
N ALA A 425 -11.85 -3.70 3.40
CA ALA A 425 -11.98 -3.27 4.79
C ALA A 425 -10.69 -3.52 5.60
N ARG A 426 -10.05 -4.67 5.37
CA ARG A 426 -8.76 -5.02 6.01
C ARG A 426 -7.62 -4.15 5.49
N ALA A 427 -7.57 -3.87 4.19
CA ALA A 427 -6.58 -2.94 3.62
C ALA A 427 -6.72 -1.55 4.23
N TRP A 428 -7.95 -1.04 4.36
CA TRP A 428 -8.21 0.26 4.99
C TRP A 428 -7.81 0.31 6.47
N TYR A 429 -7.96 -0.80 7.21
CA TYR A 429 -7.40 -0.92 8.54
C TYR A 429 -5.87 -0.73 8.54
N GLY A 430 -5.15 -1.53 7.77
CA GLY A 430 -3.67 -1.48 7.71
C GLY A 430 -3.11 -0.14 7.20
N ILE A 431 -3.81 0.52 6.28
CA ILE A 431 -3.45 1.84 5.74
C ILE A 431 -3.60 2.92 6.82
N ARG A 432 -4.72 2.96 7.55
CA ARG A 432 -4.93 3.95 8.63
C ARG A 432 -3.85 3.89 9.70
N LEU A 433 -3.36 2.69 10.01
CA LEU A 433 -2.27 2.52 10.97
C LEU A 433 -0.94 3.13 10.51
N ARG A 434 -0.72 3.28 9.21
CA ARG A 434 0.53 3.80 8.62
C ARG A 434 0.51 5.29 8.31
N ILE A 435 -0.59 5.98 8.63
CA ILE A 435 -0.74 7.41 8.47
C ILE A 435 -0.70 8.05 9.87
N ALA A 436 0.32 8.82 10.18
CA ALA A 436 0.43 9.58 11.42
C ALA A 436 -0.55 10.77 11.45
N ARG A 437 -0.62 11.48 12.58
CA ARG A 437 -1.57 12.60 12.80
C ARG A 437 -1.31 13.84 11.97
N ASP A 438 -0.09 13.98 11.45
CA ASP A 438 0.42 15.11 10.67
C ASP A 438 0.59 14.74 9.18
N GLY A 439 0.07 13.59 8.78
CA GLY A 439 0.17 13.07 7.42
C GLY A 439 1.53 12.43 7.09
N GLU A 440 2.43 12.25 8.07
CA GLU A 440 3.61 11.41 7.88
C GLU A 440 3.24 9.94 7.71
N LEU A 441 4.04 9.23 6.93
CA LEU A 441 3.76 7.91 6.45
C LEU A 441 4.81 6.91 6.92
N ALA A 442 4.40 5.65 7.02
CA ALA A 442 5.26 4.52 7.31
C ALA A 442 5.20 3.50 6.17
N ASP A 443 6.33 2.84 5.94
CA ASP A 443 6.47 1.72 4.99
C ASP A 443 6.23 2.09 3.51
N VAL A 444 6.71 3.25 3.07
CA VAL A 444 6.64 3.64 1.65
C VAL A 444 7.96 3.27 0.95
N CYS A 445 7.95 2.33 0.02
CA CYS A 445 9.15 1.98 -0.74
C CYS A 445 9.63 3.21 -1.53
N THR A 446 10.92 3.53 -1.42
CA THR A 446 11.55 4.63 -2.16
C THR A 446 11.38 4.50 -3.68
N GLY A 447 11.71 5.56 -4.43
CA GLY A 447 11.78 5.54 -5.89
C GLY A 447 12.59 4.35 -6.38
N THR A 448 11.97 3.52 -7.23
CA THR A 448 12.52 2.23 -7.64
C THR A 448 12.15 2.00 -9.09
N GLY A 449 13.15 2.01 -9.98
CA GLY A 449 13.00 1.52 -11.34
C GLY A 449 13.25 0.01 -11.41
N LYS A 450 13.49 -0.51 -12.62
CA LYS A 450 13.84 -1.93 -12.79
C LYS A 450 15.03 -2.33 -11.93
N GLN A 451 14.92 -3.50 -11.31
CA GLN A 451 16.02 -4.17 -10.63
C GLN A 451 16.34 -5.49 -11.35
N ALA A 452 17.61 -5.91 -11.27
CA ALA A 452 18.10 -7.10 -11.95
C ALA A 452 17.91 -8.41 -11.16
N SER A 453 17.40 -8.35 -9.92
CA SER A 453 17.21 -9.53 -9.08
C SER A 453 16.07 -9.36 -8.08
N LEU A 454 15.56 -10.48 -7.56
CA LEU A 454 14.61 -10.47 -6.46
C LEU A 454 15.17 -9.78 -5.21
N GLN A 455 16.42 -10.08 -4.85
CA GLN A 455 17.06 -9.51 -3.67
C GLN A 455 17.12 -7.99 -3.73
N ALA A 456 17.42 -7.42 -4.91
CA ALA A 456 17.43 -5.97 -5.10
C ALA A 456 16.07 -5.30 -4.88
N TYR A 457 14.95 -6.03 -5.02
CA TYR A 457 13.62 -5.54 -4.63
C TYR A 457 13.35 -5.66 -3.14
N LEU A 458 13.80 -6.76 -2.51
CA LEU A 458 13.66 -7.00 -1.07
C LEU A 458 14.47 -5.98 -0.26
N ASP A 459 15.65 -5.60 -0.74
CA ASP A 459 16.56 -4.65 -0.09
C ASP A 459 16.18 -3.18 -0.30
N ARG A 460 15.12 -2.88 -1.07
CA ARG A 460 14.71 -1.49 -1.26
C ARG A 460 14.25 -0.89 0.07
N PRO A 461 14.82 0.25 0.47
CA PRO A 461 14.45 0.87 1.73
C PRO A 461 13.01 1.35 1.69
N ALA A 462 12.34 1.22 2.83
CA ALA A 462 11.10 1.91 3.09
C ALA A 462 11.37 3.25 3.79
N LEU A 463 10.76 4.31 3.28
CA LEU A 463 10.86 5.65 3.81
C LEU A 463 9.83 5.87 4.92
N LEU A 464 10.25 6.64 5.92
CA LEU A 464 9.46 7.06 7.08
C LEU A 464 9.35 8.57 7.06
N GLY A 465 8.15 9.09 7.31
CA GLY A 465 7.91 10.54 7.32
C GLY A 465 7.17 11.01 6.07
N ALA A 466 7.51 12.21 5.59
CA ALA A 466 6.88 12.79 4.41
C ALA A 466 7.22 11.99 3.14
N ASP A 467 6.22 11.43 2.47
CA ASP A 467 6.42 10.78 1.16
C ASP A 467 5.27 11.15 0.20
N PRO A 468 5.53 11.97 -0.83
CA PRO A 468 4.50 12.37 -1.79
C PRO A 468 3.88 11.22 -2.58
N ARG A 469 4.59 10.10 -2.82
CA ARG A 469 4.06 8.94 -3.54
C ARG A 469 3.01 8.24 -2.69
N GLY A 470 3.40 7.91 -1.45
CA GLY A 470 2.48 7.32 -0.48
C GLY A 470 1.30 8.24 -0.19
N GLY A 471 1.57 9.55 -0.06
CA GLY A 471 0.56 10.58 0.22
C GLY A 471 -0.48 10.70 -0.89
N ALA A 472 -0.04 10.74 -2.15
CA ALA A 472 -0.93 10.78 -3.30
C ALA A 472 -1.83 9.53 -3.37
N MET A 473 -1.27 8.33 -3.21
CA MET A 473 -2.05 7.09 -3.30
C MET A 473 -3.01 6.92 -2.11
N ALA A 474 -2.57 7.28 -0.90
CA ALA A 474 -3.43 7.26 0.29
C ALA A 474 -4.56 8.30 0.20
N LEU A 475 -4.30 9.48 -0.34
CA LEU A 475 -5.31 10.50 -0.61
C LEU A 475 -6.34 10.02 -1.64
N LEU A 476 -5.87 9.39 -2.71
CA LEU A 476 -6.73 8.81 -3.74
C LEU A 476 -7.69 7.75 -3.16
N LEU A 477 -7.17 6.85 -2.31
CA LEU A 477 -8.02 5.88 -1.62
C LEU A 477 -8.97 6.56 -0.63
N ALA A 478 -8.46 7.46 0.20
CA ALA A 478 -9.27 8.10 1.24
C ALA A 478 -10.47 8.81 0.61
N THR A 479 -10.27 9.51 -0.50
CA THR A 479 -11.35 10.16 -1.26
C THR A 479 -12.30 9.16 -1.93
N GLU A 480 -11.81 8.04 -2.47
CA GLU A 480 -12.67 6.95 -2.96
C GLU A 480 -13.61 6.41 -1.86
N LEU A 481 -13.16 6.39 -0.61
CA LEU A 481 -13.91 5.87 0.54
C LEU A 481 -14.80 6.91 1.24
N ILE A 482 -14.65 8.22 0.95
CA ILE A 482 -15.60 9.24 1.42
C ILE A 482 -16.95 9.02 0.75
N ASP A 483 -16.90 8.73 -0.55
CA ASP A 483 -18.04 8.78 -1.44
C ASP A 483 -18.67 7.41 -1.66
N GLY A 484 -19.20 6.80 -0.60
CA GLY A 484 -20.24 5.77 -0.74
C GLY A 484 -21.49 6.23 -1.54
N GLY A 485 -21.44 7.34 -2.29
CA GLY A 485 -22.55 7.96 -3.01
C GLY A 485 -22.22 9.21 -3.87
N ALA A 486 -21.18 9.22 -4.72
CA ALA A 486 -21.13 10.19 -5.84
C ALA A 486 -20.52 9.58 -7.13
N PRO A 487 -21.28 9.47 -8.24
CA PRO A 487 -20.72 9.08 -9.53
C PRO A 487 -20.01 10.26 -10.20
N GLY A 488 -18.74 10.07 -10.59
CA GLY A 488 -18.20 10.82 -11.75
C GLY A 488 -16.91 11.61 -11.62
N VAL A 489 -16.08 11.47 -10.58
CA VAL A 489 -14.72 12.07 -10.58
C VAL A 489 -13.66 11.01 -10.37
N LEU A 490 -12.72 10.98 -11.33
CA LEU A 490 -11.68 9.99 -11.55
C LEU A 490 -10.77 9.82 -10.36
#